data_AF-A0A2N2ZB26-F1
#
_entry.id   AF-A0A2N2ZB26-F1
#
_cell.length_a   1.000
_cell.length_b   1.000
_cell.length_c   1.000
_cell.angle_alpha   90.00
_cell.angle_beta   90.00
_cell.angle_gamma   90.00
#
_symmetry.space_group_name_H-M   'P 1'
#
loop_
_entity.id
_entity.type
_entity.pdbx_description
1 polymer ?
#
loop_
_entity_poly.entity_id
_entity_poly.type
_entity_poly.pdbx_seq_one_letter_code
_entity_poly.pdbx_strand_id
1 'polypeptide(L)' 'QTNYNLRTLEEVEAHILTYGHLPDVPSAQTVEDNGISVGEMNALLLKKIEELTLYMIEIKKENSELREMILNVKQ' A
#
# COMPACT_ATOMS: atom_id res chain seq x y z
N GLN A 1 15.63 2.49 -12.19
CA GLN A 1 14.28 1.96 -12.51
C GLN A 1 14.12 0.65 -11.76
N THR A 2 13.67 0.73 -10.52
CA THR A 2 13.20 -0.44 -9.76
C THR A 2 11.77 -0.66 -10.20
N ASN A 3 11.56 -1.68 -11.03
CA ASN A 3 10.25 -2.07 -11.51
C ASN A 3 9.49 -2.72 -10.34
N TYR A 4 9.11 -1.89 -9.36
CA TYR A 4 8.20 -2.27 -8.30
C TYR A 4 6.84 -2.42 -8.95
N ASN A 5 6.36 -3.66 -9.08
CA ASN A 5 4.96 -3.92 -9.39
C ASN A 5 4.15 -3.49 -8.17
N LEU A 6 3.82 -2.20 -8.11
CA LEU A 6 2.86 -1.65 -7.17
C LEU A 6 1.52 -2.32 -7.46
N ARG A 7 1.04 -3.12 -6.52
CA ARG A 7 -0.27 -3.78 -6.61
C ARG A 7 -1.36 -2.73 -6.58
N THR A 8 -2.54 -3.02 -7.11
CA THR A 8 -3.67 -2.10 -6.89
C THR A 8 -4.18 -2.23 -5.45
N LEU A 9 -4.90 -1.22 -4.94
CA LEU A 9 -5.49 -1.30 -3.61
C LEU A 9 -6.51 -2.44 -3.49
N GLU A 10 -7.20 -2.79 -4.58
CA GLU A 10 -8.11 -3.94 -4.64
C GLU A 10 -7.37 -5.28 -4.50
N GLU A 11 -6.21 -5.42 -5.15
CA GLU A 11 -5.37 -6.61 -5.01
C GLU A 11 -4.80 -6.73 -3.59
N VAL A 12 -4.43 -5.60 -2.98
CA VAL A 12 -3.98 -5.54 -1.58
C VAL A 12 -5.11 -5.93 -0.63
N GLU A 13 -6.31 -5.38 -0.81
CA GLU A 13 -7.50 -5.72 -0.03
C GLU A 13 -7.83 -7.21 -0.13
N ALA A 14 -7.90 -7.76 -1.35
CA ALA A 14 -8.16 -9.17 -1.57
C ALA A 14 -7.15 -10.07 -0.86
N HIS A 15 -5.86 -9.68 -0.86
CA HIS A 15 -4.82 -10.41 -0.15
C HIS A 15 -5.01 -10.35 1.37
N ILE A 16 -5.32 -9.17 1.93
CA ILE A 16 -5.58 -9.01 3.36
C ILE A 16 -6.79 -9.85 3.79
N LEU A 17 -7.87 -9.84 3.00
CA LEU A 17 -9.07 -10.64 3.28
C LEU A 17 -8.80 -12.14 3.23
N THR A 18 -7.91 -12.58 2.36
CA THR A 18 -7.57 -14.01 2.19
C THR A 18 -6.58 -14.52 3.24
N TYR A 19 -5.55 -13.71 3.57
CA TYR A 19 -4.39 -14.16 4.34
C TYR A 19 -4.25 -13.46 5.71
N GLY A 20 -5.01 -12.39 5.97
CA GLY A 20 -5.03 -11.66 7.24
C GLY A 20 -3.84 -10.72 7.47
N HIS A 21 -2.98 -10.52 6.47
CA HIS A 21 -1.83 -9.62 6.55
C HIS A 21 -1.52 -8.99 5.19
N LEU A 22 -0.60 -8.02 5.17
CA LEU A 22 -0.19 -7.36 3.94
C LEU A 22 0.65 -8.29 3.04
N PRO A 23 0.58 -8.10 1.72
CA PRO A 23 1.53 -8.68 0.78
C PRO A 23 2.99 -8.53 1.19
N ASP A 24 3.75 -9.61 1.08
CA ASP A 24 5.19 -9.69 1.36
C ASP A 24 5.58 -9.40 2.82
N VAL A 25 4.62 -9.16 3.71
CA VAL A 25 4.83 -9.03 5.15
C VAL A 25 4.49 -10.38 5.77
N PRO A 26 5.39 -10.98 6.58
CA PRO A 26 5.06 -12.22 7.27
C PRO A 26 3.89 -12.03 8.24
N SER A 27 3.10 -13.08 8.43
CA SER A 27 2.04 -13.07 9.43
C SER A 27 2.61 -12.89 10.85
N ALA A 28 1.80 -12.38 11.77
CA ALA A 28 2.21 -12.26 13.18
C ALA A 28 2.69 -13.60 13.75
N GLN A 29 1.98 -14.70 13.44
CA GLN A 29 2.36 -16.04 13.87
C GLN A 29 3.72 -16.46 13.29
N THR A 30 3.97 -16.19 12.00
CA THR A 30 5.26 -16.49 11.36
C THR A 30 6.42 -15.77 12.05
N VAL A 31 6.20 -14.52 12.45
CA VAL A 31 7.19 -13.70 13.18
C VAL A 31 7.39 -14.20 14.61
N GLU A 32 6.32 -14.63 15.28
CA GLU A 32 6.40 -15.21 16.64
C GLU A 32 7.18 -16.52 16.62
N ASP A 33 6.90 -17.41 15.67
CA ASP A 33 7.48 -18.75 15.60
C ASP A 33 8.95 -18.74 15.14
N ASN A 34 9.27 -17.92 14.14
CA ASN A 34 10.58 -17.97 13.46
C ASN A 34 11.48 -16.76 13.78
N GLY A 35 10.92 -15.73 14.42
CA GLY A 35 11.57 -14.43 14.53
C GLY A 35 11.69 -13.71 13.18
N ILE A 36 12.19 -12.48 13.23
CA ILE A 36 12.59 -11.70 12.06
C ILE A 36 13.70 -10.74 12.46
N SER A 37 14.68 -10.54 11.59
CA SER A 37 15.73 -9.56 11.85
C SER A 37 15.15 -8.15 11.89
N VAL A 38 15.57 -7.33 12.86
CA VAL A 38 15.16 -5.92 12.95
C VAL A 38 15.48 -5.16 11.67
N GLY A 39 16.63 -5.46 11.03
CA GLY A 39 17.00 -4.85 9.75
C GLY A 39 16.06 -5.24 8.61
N GLU A 40 15.62 -6.50 8.59
CA GLU A 40 14.67 -7.01 7.59
C GLU A 40 13.28 -6.40 7.79
N MET A 41 12.79 -6.36 9.04
CA MET A 41 11.54 -5.68 9.38
C MET A 41 11.57 -4.20 8.98
N ASN A 42 12.66 -3.49 9.26
CA ASN A 42 12.80 -2.09 8.88
C ASN A 42 12.81 -1.89 7.36
N ALA A 43 13.47 -2.78 6.61
CA ALA A 43 13.44 -2.73 5.15
C ALA A 43 12.02 -2.98 4.59
N LEU A 44 11.29 -3.96 5.14
CA LEU A 44 9.88 -4.20 4.81
C LEU A 44 9.00 -3.00 5.15
N LEU A 45 9.19 -2.37 6.31
CA LEU A 45 8.46 -1.17 6.70
C LEU A 45 8.71 -0.01 5.73
N LEU A 46 9.96 0.25 5.35
CA LEU A 46 10.30 1.29 4.37
C LEU A 46 9.64 1.03 3.01
N LYS A 47 9.67 -0.22 2.55
CA LYS A 47 8.96 -0.66 1.34
C LYS A 47 7.47 -0.33 1.43
N LYS A 48 6.81 -0.65 2.56
CA LYS A 48 5.38 -0.37 2.74
C LYS A 48 5.07 1.12 2.88
N ILE A 49 5.96 1.91 3.46
CA ILE A 49 5.83 3.38 3.50
C ILE A 49 5.92 3.97 2.08
N GLU A 50 6.81 3.46 1.24
CA GLU A 50 6.90 3.88 -0.17
C GLU A 50 5.61 3.54 -0.93
N GLU A 51 5.11 2.30 -0.83
CA GLU A 51 3.84 1.86 -1.44
C GLU A 51 2.67 2.76 -0.98
N LEU A 52 2.53 3.01 0.33
CA LEU A 52 1.50 3.90 0.88
C LEU A 52 1.62 5.34 0.37
N THR A 53 2.85 5.84 0.22
CA THR A 53 3.09 7.19 -0.31
C THR A 53 2.65 7.30 -1.77
N LEU A 54 2.90 6.26 -2.58
CA LEU A 54 2.47 6.21 -3.97
C LEU A 54 0.94 6.20 -4.09
N TYR A 55 0.24 5.36 -3.32
CA TYR A 55 -1.23 5.36 -3.28
C TYR A 55 -1.79 6.72 -2.85
N MET A 56 -1.18 7.37 -1.86
CA MET A 56 -1.63 8.69 -1.40
C MET A 56 -1.47 9.77 -2.49
N ILE A 57 -0.39 9.70 -3.28
CA ILE A 57 -0.17 10.61 -4.41
C ILE A 57 -1.24 10.40 -5.48
N GLU A 58 -1.57 9.15 -5.80
CA GLU A 58 -2.63 8.78 -6.76
C GLU A 58 -4.00 9.29 -6.30
N ILE A 59 -4.40 8.95 -5.07
CA ILE A 59 -5.66 9.43 -4.46
C ILE A 59 -5.73 10.97 -4.47
N LYS A 60 -4.62 11.67 -4.19
CA LYS A 60 -4.61 13.13 -4.22
C LYS A 60 -4.85 13.68 -5.63
N LYS A 61 -4.32 13.03 -6.67
CA LYS A 61 -4.56 13.43 -8.07
C LYS A 61 -6.02 13.24 -8.43
N GLU A 62 -6.57 12.05 -8.20
CA GLU A 62 -7.99 11.76 -8.43
C GLU A 62 -8.91 12.73 -7.67
N ASN A 63 -8.58 13.04 -6.40
CA ASN A 63 -9.35 13.98 -5.61
C ASN A 63 -9.32 15.40 -6.21
N SER A 64 -8.19 15.80 -6.79
CA SER A 64 -8.04 17.11 -7.43
C SER A 64 -8.88 17.17 -8.71
N GLU A 65 -8.84 16.12 -9.53
CA GLU A 65 -9.65 15.97 -10.75
C GLU A 65 -11.15 15.99 -10.43
N LEU A 66 -11.59 15.24 -9.42
CA LEU A 66 -12.99 15.23 -8.98
C LEU A 66 -13.44 16.62 -8.49
N ARG A 67 -12.58 17.37 -7.80
CA ARG A 67 -12.90 18.74 -7.36
C ARG A 67 -13.07 19.69 -8.54
N GLU A 68 -12.21 19.60 -9.55
CA GLU A 68 -12.32 20.40 -10.77
C GLU A 68 -13.63 20.08 -11.52
N MET A 69 -13.98 18.80 -11.68
CA MET A 69 -15.25 18.39 -12.29
C MET A 69 -16.46 18.96 -11.53
N ILE A 70 -16.45 18.89 -10.19
CA ILE A 70 -17.54 19.43 -9.36
C ILE A 70 -17.65 20.95 -9.52
N LEU A 71 -16.55 21.69 -9.64
CA LEU A 71 -16.57 23.13 -9.86
C LEU A 71 -17.18 23.48 -11.23
N ASN A 72 -16.82 22.73 -12.27
CA ASN A 72 -17.33 22.96 -13.62
C ASN A 72 -18.83 22.68 -13.76
N VAL A 73 -19.36 21.68 -13.05
CA VAL A 73 -20.81 21.37 -13.06
C VAL A 73 -21.64 22.42 -12.31
N LYS A 74 -21.04 23.20 -11.42
CA LYS A 74 -21.72 24.25 -10.64
C LYS A 74 -21.75 25.62 -11.33
N GLN A 75 -21.00 25.81 -12.41
CA GLN A 75 -21.01 27.02 -13.24
C GLN A 75 -22.10 26.93 -14.31
#